data_AF-A0A3N0A5Z9-F1
#
_entry.id   AF-A0A3N0A5Z9-F1
#
_cell.length_a   1.000
_cell.length_b   1.000
_cell.length_c   1.000
_cell.angle_alpha   90.00
_cell.angle_beta   90.00
_cell.angle_gamma   90.00
#
_symmetry.space_group_name_H-M   'P 1'
#
loop_
_entity.id
_entity.type
_entity.pdbx_description
1 polymer ?
#
loop_
_entity_poly.entity_id
_entity_poly.type
_entity_poly.pdbx_seq_one_letter_code
_entity_poly.pdbx_strand_id
1 'polypeptide(L)'
;MNTSQALKALNIADGSSQEEIKTAYRRLALELHPDRKRDQKDNEFKKVTEAYNHLKNRRAKNPARKEPDTRKPQWGAPKDIPEQDWSKYTHDLEQNNPEFWKEYEKKFWEDYNARVRPDGRNGEYEKAKEPPKQPNLFVNVDESLCIGCCSCEIMAPGVFSIDKESKSNPKSSVINQKGAGVNKIINAARTCPTKAISVDDLTSRERLFPY
;
A
#
# COMPACT_ATOMS: atom_id res chain seq x y z
N MET A 1 -16.96 15.04 19.60
CA MET A 1 -17.73 15.78 18.58
C MET A 1 -19.24 15.61 18.79
N ASN A 2 -20.07 16.63 18.54
CA ASN A 2 -21.55 16.55 18.56
C ASN A 2 -22.14 16.18 17.19
N THR A 3 -23.43 15.77 17.11
CA THR A 3 -24.08 15.41 15.82
C THR A 3 -24.14 16.55 14.83
N SER A 4 -24.64 17.71 15.26
CA SER A 4 -24.71 18.91 14.42
C SER A 4 -23.31 19.34 13.95
N GLN A 5 -22.30 19.23 14.83
CA GLN A 5 -20.89 19.47 14.45
C GLN A 5 -20.40 18.48 13.41
N ALA A 6 -20.77 17.19 13.52
CA ALA A 6 -20.39 16.15 12.57
C ALA A 6 -21.05 16.35 11.19
N LEU A 7 -22.33 16.72 11.16
CA LEU A 7 -23.05 17.01 9.92
C LEU A 7 -22.52 18.27 9.24
N LYS A 8 -22.20 19.30 10.02
CA LYS A 8 -21.52 20.50 9.53
C LYS A 8 -20.11 20.20 9.00
N ALA A 9 -19.34 19.33 9.65
CA ALA A 9 -18.01 18.94 9.18
C ALA A 9 -18.04 18.17 7.85
N LEU A 10 -19.14 17.47 7.55
CA LEU A 10 -19.35 16.80 6.26
C LEU A 10 -20.06 17.68 5.22
N ASN A 11 -20.50 18.89 5.60
CA ASN A 11 -21.33 19.79 4.78
C ASN A 11 -22.64 19.13 4.31
N ILE A 12 -23.40 18.54 5.23
CA ILE A 12 -24.64 17.82 4.96
C ILE A 12 -25.79 18.40 5.82
N ALA A 13 -27.02 18.30 5.33
CA ALA A 13 -28.23 18.72 6.05
C ALA A 13 -28.58 17.80 7.23
N ASP A 14 -29.27 18.37 8.22
CA ASP A 14 -29.84 17.62 9.34
C ASP A 14 -30.99 16.74 8.83
N GLY A 15 -30.76 15.43 8.71
CA GLY A 15 -31.75 14.45 8.22
C GLY A 15 -31.32 13.64 7.00
N SER A 16 -30.14 13.90 6.45
CA SER A 16 -29.62 13.18 5.29
C SER A 16 -29.48 11.67 5.48
N SER A 17 -29.66 10.96 4.37
CA SER A 17 -29.56 9.49 4.32
C SER A 17 -28.14 9.00 4.64
N GLN A 18 -28.01 7.72 5.00
CA GLN A 18 -26.68 7.13 5.23
C GLN A 18 -25.82 7.10 3.96
N GLU A 19 -26.47 7.01 2.80
CA GLU A 19 -25.80 7.00 1.50
C GLU A 19 -25.20 8.38 1.22
N GLU A 20 -25.94 9.46 1.49
CA GLU A 20 -25.41 10.83 1.42
C GLU A 20 -24.23 11.06 2.37
N ILE A 21 -24.32 10.60 3.63
CA ILE A 21 -23.23 10.69 4.62
C ILE A 21 -21.97 9.97 4.12
N LYS A 22 -22.15 8.77 3.55
CA LYS A 22 -21.04 7.95 3.01
C LYS A 22 -20.43 8.60 1.77
N THR A 23 -21.25 9.14 0.88
CA THR A 23 -20.80 9.78 -0.37
C THR A 23 -20.06 11.08 -0.09
N ALA A 24 -20.58 11.93 0.79
CA ALA A 24 -19.92 13.16 1.21
C ALA A 24 -18.61 12.90 1.94
N TYR A 25 -18.55 11.89 2.82
CA TYR A 25 -17.30 11.48 3.47
C TYR A 25 -16.25 11.04 2.45
N ARG A 26 -16.61 10.18 1.49
CA ARG A 26 -15.69 9.70 0.45
C ARG A 26 -15.15 10.86 -0.40
N ARG A 27 -16.01 11.81 -0.77
CA ARG A 27 -15.61 13.03 -1.50
C ARG A 27 -14.56 13.83 -0.71
N LEU A 28 -14.86 14.18 0.54
CA LEU A 28 -13.96 14.96 1.39
C LEU A 28 -12.66 14.20 1.68
N ALA A 29 -12.72 12.88 1.81
CA ALA A 29 -11.53 12.05 2.01
C ALA A 29 -10.57 12.10 0.82
N LEU A 30 -11.07 12.12 -0.41
CA LEU A 30 -10.25 12.26 -1.63
C LEU A 30 -9.64 13.66 -1.75
N GLU A 31 -10.42 14.70 -1.44
CA GLU A 31 -9.95 16.09 -1.51
C GLU A 31 -8.91 16.44 -0.43
N LEU A 32 -9.07 15.88 0.78
CA LEU A 32 -8.26 16.19 1.96
C LEU A 32 -7.20 15.11 2.27
N HIS A 33 -6.98 14.15 1.36
CA HIS A 33 -6.02 13.08 1.60
C HIS A 33 -4.59 13.63 1.77
N PRO A 34 -3.83 13.22 2.82
CA PRO A 34 -2.50 13.76 3.10
C PRO A 34 -1.50 13.53 1.96
N ASP A 35 -1.60 12.43 1.21
CA ASP A 35 -0.72 12.23 0.02
C ASP A 35 -0.93 13.27 -1.07
N ARG A 36 -2.15 13.81 -1.20
CA ARG A 36 -2.47 14.82 -2.22
C ARG A 36 -2.05 16.20 -1.76
N LYS A 37 -2.19 16.48 -0.46
CA LYS A 37 -1.91 17.78 0.15
C LYS A 37 -0.89 17.68 1.29
N ARG A 38 0.34 17.29 0.95
CA ARG A 38 1.43 17.05 1.92
C ARG A 38 1.73 18.24 2.86
N ASP A 39 1.42 19.46 2.43
CA ASP A 39 1.67 20.69 3.21
C ASP A 39 0.45 21.22 4.00
N GLN A 40 -0.75 20.67 3.76
CA GLN A 40 -1.97 21.15 4.41
C GLN A 40 -2.27 20.32 5.66
N LYS A 41 -2.51 21.00 6.79
CA LYS A 41 -2.63 20.39 8.13
C LYS A 41 -3.62 19.20 8.13
N ASP A 42 -3.11 18.01 8.48
CA ASP A 42 -3.82 16.74 8.78
C ASP A 42 -5.11 16.87 9.61
N ASN A 43 -5.29 18.01 10.27
CA ASN A 43 -6.39 18.33 11.15
C ASN A 43 -7.75 18.31 10.44
N GLU A 44 -7.82 18.64 9.15
CA GLU A 44 -9.09 18.64 8.41
C GLU A 44 -9.56 17.21 8.09
N PHE A 45 -8.66 16.37 7.59
CA PHE A 45 -8.94 14.95 7.34
C PHE A 45 -9.36 14.24 8.63
N LYS A 46 -8.61 14.45 9.73
CA LYS A 46 -8.94 13.88 11.05
C LYS A 46 -10.34 14.28 11.53
N LYS A 47 -10.73 15.55 11.36
CA LYS A 47 -12.07 16.04 11.73
C LYS A 47 -13.18 15.38 10.90
N VAL A 48 -12.97 15.24 9.59
CA VAL A 48 -13.91 14.58 8.68
C VAL A 48 -14.07 13.09 9.02
N THR A 49 -12.98 12.39 9.34
CA THR A 49 -13.00 11.00 9.79
C THR A 49 -13.68 10.85 11.15
N GLU A 50 -13.41 11.73 12.11
CA GLU A 50 -14.09 11.74 13.42
C GLU A 50 -15.61 11.95 13.26
N ALA A 51 -16.01 12.90 12.41
CA ALA A 51 -17.41 13.19 12.10
C ALA A 51 -18.14 11.98 11.54
N TYR A 52 -17.57 11.34 10.51
CA TYR A 52 -18.14 10.16 9.89
C TYR A 52 -18.25 8.99 10.87
N ASN A 53 -17.21 8.73 11.65
CA ASN A 53 -17.22 7.66 12.64
C ASN A 53 -18.28 7.89 13.73
N HIS A 54 -18.47 9.15 14.16
CA HIS A 54 -19.51 9.50 15.12
C HIS A 54 -20.92 9.25 14.56
N LEU A 55 -21.19 9.65 13.31
CA LEU A 55 -22.49 9.43 12.65
C LEU A 55 -22.76 7.94 12.38
N LYS A 56 -21.72 7.18 11.98
CA LYS A 56 -21.79 5.73 11.75
C LYS A 56 -22.05 4.96 13.05
N ASN A 57 -21.36 5.30 14.14
CA ASN A 57 -21.45 4.59 15.41
C ASN A 57 -22.77 4.87 16.16
N ARG A 58 -23.38 6.06 15.99
CA ARG A 58 -24.72 6.33 16.53
C ARG A 58 -25.77 5.36 16.03
N ARG A 59 -25.68 4.96 14.76
CA ARG A 59 -26.59 3.99 14.16
C ARG A 59 -26.32 2.56 14.62
N ALA A 60 -25.05 2.19 14.87
CA ALA A 60 -24.69 0.85 15.36
C ALA A 60 -25.28 0.52 16.74
N LYS A 61 -25.66 1.54 17.53
CA LYS A 61 -26.37 1.38 18.82
C LYS A 61 -27.87 1.06 18.67
N ASN A 62 -28.45 1.11 17.47
CA ASN A 62 -29.78 0.57 17.16
C ASN A 62 -29.61 -0.82 16.53
N PRO A 63 -29.80 -1.92 17.28
CA PRO A 63 -29.47 -3.26 16.80
C PRO A 63 -30.55 -3.78 15.86
N ALA A 64 -30.50 -3.42 14.58
CA ALA A 64 -31.08 -4.27 13.54
C ALA A 64 -30.15 -5.48 13.36
N ARG A 65 -30.66 -6.67 13.65
CA ARG A 65 -29.96 -7.96 13.46
C ARG A 65 -29.39 -8.01 12.05
N LYS A 66 -28.06 -8.02 11.92
CA LYS A 66 -27.41 -8.46 10.69
C LYS A 66 -27.32 -9.97 10.76
N GLU A 67 -28.00 -10.66 9.85
CA GLU A 67 -27.76 -12.08 9.65
C GLU A 67 -26.28 -12.29 9.32
N PRO A 68 -25.65 -13.35 9.87
CA PRO A 68 -24.27 -13.66 9.56
C PRO A 68 -24.17 -14.03 8.07
N ASP A 69 -23.53 -13.16 7.29
CA ASP A 69 -23.12 -13.48 5.93
C ASP A 69 -22.09 -14.63 6.00
N THR A 70 -22.54 -15.83 5.67
CA THR A 70 -21.75 -17.07 5.72
C THR A 70 -20.76 -17.18 4.56
N ARG A 71 -20.69 -16.20 3.67
CA ARG A 71 -19.74 -16.19 2.55
C ARG A 71 -18.49 -15.42 2.93
N LYS A 72 -17.59 -16.07 3.68
CA LYS A 72 -16.20 -15.61 3.70
C LYS A 72 -15.61 -15.86 2.31
N PRO A 73 -15.22 -14.83 1.55
CA PRO A 73 -14.44 -15.08 0.35
C PRO A 73 -13.12 -15.75 0.78
N GLN A 74 -12.73 -16.79 0.05
CA GLN A 74 -11.39 -17.36 0.11
C GLN A 74 -10.38 -16.22 -0.03
N TRP A 75 -9.50 -16.06 0.95
CA TRP A 75 -8.35 -15.16 0.83
C TRP A 75 -7.45 -15.66 -0.32
N GLY A 76 -7.33 -14.86 -1.37
CA GLY A 76 -6.51 -15.16 -2.54
C GLY A 76 -7.01 -14.40 -3.78
N ALA A 77 -6.09 -13.94 -4.62
CA ALA A 77 -6.47 -13.39 -5.92
C ALA A 77 -7.09 -14.52 -6.78
N PRO A 78 -8.27 -14.32 -7.40
CA PRO A 78 -8.82 -15.25 -8.38
C PRO A 78 -7.80 -15.50 -9.51
N LYS A 79 -7.78 -16.73 -10.05
CA LYS A 79 -6.83 -17.13 -11.13
C LYS A 79 -7.01 -16.29 -12.40
N ASP A 80 -8.25 -15.93 -12.69
CA ASP A 80 -8.61 -15.01 -13.76
C ASP A 80 -9.09 -13.72 -13.12
N ILE A 81 -8.25 -12.69 -13.19
CA ILE A 81 -8.62 -11.34 -12.80
C ILE A 81 -9.45 -10.81 -13.99
N PRO A 82 -10.80 -10.75 -13.90
CA PRO A 82 -11.57 -10.07 -14.93
C PRO A 82 -11.00 -8.67 -15.10
N GLU A 83 -10.87 -8.24 -16.36
CA GLU A 83 -10.35 -6.94 -16.78
C GLU A 83 -10.76 -5.86 -15.79
N GLN A 84 -9.79 -5.03 -15.35
CA GLN A 84 -9.82 -4.11 -14.20
C GLN A 84 -10.96 -3.09 -14.24
N ASP A 85 -12.18 -3.57 -14.15
CA ASP A 85 -13.37 -2.79 -14.08
C ASP A 85 -13.65 -2.49 -12.60
N TRP A 86 -12.88 -1.52 -12.11
CA TRP A 86 -13.03 -1.00 -10.76
C TRP A 86 -14.38 -0.29 -10.56
N SER A 87 -15.11 -0.02 -11.66
CA SER A 87 -16.44 0.58 -11.62
C SER A 87 -17.36 -0.19 -10.68
N LYS A 88 -17.25 -1.52 -10.56
CA LYS A 88 -18.04 -2.29 -9.57
C LYS A 88 -17.95 -1.76 -8.13
N TYR A 89 -16.79 -1.23 -7.73
CA TYR A 89 -16.56 -0.71 -6.38
C TYR A 89 -16.76 0.81 -6.25
N THR A 90 -16.78 1.52 -7.39
CA THR A 90 -16.93 2.98 -7.47
C THR A 90 -18.29 3.42 -8.06
N HIS A 91 -19.10 2.48 -8.55
CA HIS A 91 -20.32 2.71 -9.31
C HIS A 91 -21.32 3.62 -8.58
N ASP A 92 -21.57 3.32 -7.29
CA ASP A 92 -22.47 4.10 -6.44
C ASP A 92 -22.01 5.55 -6.30
N LEU A 93 -20.70 5.80 -6.38
CA LEU A 93 -20.17 7.15 -6.30
C LEU A 93 -20.27 7.87 -7.64
N GLU A 94 -19.96 7.18 -8.73
CA GLU A 94 -20.01 7.69 -10.11
C GLU A 94 -21.43 8.13 -10.50
N GLN A 95 -22.45 7.36 -10.10
CA GLN A 95 -23.85 7.69 -10.39
C GLN A 95 -24.39 8.89 -9.59
N ASN A 96 -23.98 9.03 -8.32
CA ASN A 96 -24.53 10.06 -7.43
C ASN A 96 -24.01 11.47 -7.75
N ASN A 97 -22.81 11.61 -8.32
CA ASN A 97 -22.23 12.91 -8.71
C ASN A 97 -21.29 12.75 -9.92
N PRO A 98 -21.82 12.57 -11.13
CA PRO A 98 -21.01 12.26 -12.32
C PRO A 98 -20.02 13.39 -12.67
N GLU A 99 -20.42 14.65 -12.48
CA GLU A 99 -19.58 15.78 -12.90
C GLU A 99 -18.41 16.04 -11.96
N PHE A 100 -18.61 15.83 -10.65
CA PHE A 100 -17.49 15.82 -9.69
C PHE A 100 -16.46 14.76 -10.08
N TRP A 101 -16.92 13.56 -10.44
CA TRP A 101 -16.02 12.45 -10.74
C TRP A 101 -15.22 12.64 -12.02
N LYS A 102 -15.86 13.10 -13.11
CA LYS A 102 -15.15 13.38 -14.36
C LYS A 102 -14.08 14.45 -14.18
N GLU A 103 -14.40 15.51 -13.43
CA GLU A 103 -13.43 16.59 -13.15
C GLU A 103 -12.31 16.09 -12.22
N TYR A 104 -12.68 15.35 -11.17
CA TYR A 104 -11.72 14.77 -10.24
C TYR A 104 -10.76 13.80 -10.94
N GLU A 105 -11.27 12.88 -11.75
CA GLU A 105 -10.49 11.90 -12.49
C GLU A 105 -9.55 12.58 -13.48
N LYS A 106 -10.07 13.53 -14.26
CA LYS A 106 -9.25 14.32 -15.20
C LYS A 106 -8.12 15.02 -14.47
N LYS A 107 -8.43 15.75 -13.39
CA LYS A 107 -7.42 16.46 -12.59
C LYS A 107 -6.44 15.51 -11.91
N PHE A 108 -6.90 14.35 -11.46
CA PHE A 108 -6.06 13.31 -10.87
C PHE A 108 -5.04 12.80 -11.90
N TRP A 109 -5.48 12.46 -13.11
CA TRP A 109 -4.58 12.01 -14.17
C TRP A 109 -3.66 13.12 -14.68
N GLU A 110 -4.13 14.38 -14.75
CA GLU A 110 -3.28 15.52 -15.07
C GLU A 110 -2.19 15.72 -14.00
N ASP A 111 -2.54 15.75 -12.71
CA ASP A 111 -1.59 15.86 -11.59
C ASP A 111 -0.65 14.65 -11.53
N TYR A 112 -1.18 13.45 -11.74
CA TYR A 112 -0.40 12.21 -11.77
C TYR A 112 0.57 12.21 -12.94
N ASN A 113 0.14 12.51 -14.17
CA ASN A 113 1.01 12.57 -15.35
C ASN A 113 1.99 13.75 -15.30
N ALA A 114 1.63 14.86 -14.64
CA ALA A 114 2.56 15.97 -14.40
C ALA A 114 3.68 15.59 -13.42
N ARG A 115 3.34 14.80 -12.39
CA ARG A 115 4.32 14.22 -11.44
C ARG A 115 5.10 13.08 -12.10
N VAL A 116 4.42 12.16 -12.75
CA VAL A 116 4.93 10.99 -13.47
C VAL A 116 5.21 11.41 -14.90
N ARG A 117 6.30 12.15 -15.10
CA ARG A 117 6.75 12.49 -16.45
C ARG A 117 7.05 11.19 -17.22
N PRO A 118 6.58 11.02 -18.47
CA PRO A 118 6.96 9.89 -19.32
C PRO A 118 8.46 9.83 -19.64
N ASP A 119 9.19 10.93 -19.38
CA ASP A 119 10.63 11.10 -19.60
C ASP A 119 11.50 10.52 -18.44
N GLY A 120 10.91 9.89 -17.41
CA GLY A 120 11.65 9.20 -16.33
C GLY A 120 12.44 10.09 -15.34
N ARG A 121 12.42 11.42 -15.55
CA ARG A 121 13.22 12.43 -14.82
C ARG A 121 12.74 12.80 -13.41
N ASN A 122 12.03 11.92 -12.72
CA ASN A 122 12.04 11.93 -11.23
C ASN A 122 13.13 11.00 -10.69
N GLY A 123 13.90 10.35 -11.57
CA GLY A 123 15.07 9.56 -11.24
C GLY A 123 14.76 8.27 -10.49
N GLU A 124 13.49 7.95 -10.16
CA GLU A 124 13.13 6.71 -9.47
C GLU A 124 13.40 5.47 -10.35
N TYR A 125 13.10 5.56 -11.65
CA TYR A 125 13.42 4.49 -12.59
C TYR A 125 14.93 4.39 -12.87
N GLU A 126 15.64 5.51 -12.99
CA GLU A 126 17.10 5.52 -13.14
C GLU A 126 17.81 5.00 -11.88
N LYS A 127 17.30 5.30 -10.68
CA LYS A 127 17.80 4.76 -9.39
C LYS A 127 17.57 3.25 -9.26
N ALA A 128 16.49 2.73 -9.86
CA ALA A 128 16.23 1.29 -9.91
C ALA A 128 17.10 0.58 -10.95
N LYS A 129 17.67 1.30 -11.92
CA LYS A 129 18.56 0.73 -12.94
C LYS A 129 19.83 0.22 -12.27
N GLU A 130 20.14 -1.04 -12.53
CA GLU A 130 21.33 -1.68 -11.99
C GLU A 130 22.59 -1.03 -12.59
N PRO A 131 23.65 -0.81 -11.80
CA PRO A 131 24.89 -0.22 -12.32
C PRO A 131 25.48 -1.14 -13.41
N PRO A 132 26.07 -0.58 -14.49
CA PRO A 132 26.62 -1.38 -15.58
C PRO A 132 27.75 -2.31 -15.12
N LYS A 133 28.46 -1.95 -14.05
CA LYS A 133 29.47 -2.78 -13.38
C LYS A 133 28.95 -3.17 -12.01
N GLN A 134 28.66 -4.46 -11.83
CA GLN A 134 28.23 -5.02 -10.55
C GLN A 134 29.47 -5.35 -9.69
N PRO A 135 29.57 -4.87 -8.44
CA PRO A 135 30.59 -5.34 -7.51
C PRO A 135 30.39 -6.83 -7.16
N ASN A 136 31.46 -7.47 -6.71
CA ASN A 136 31.40 -8.87 -6.29
C ASN A 136 30.85 -8.94 -4.85
N LEU A 137 29.56 -9.19 -4.72
CA LEU A 137 28.89 -9.25 -3.42
C LEU A 137 29.02 -10.63 -2.77
N PHE A 138 29.20 -10.63 -1.46
CA PHE A 138 28.99 -11.77 -0.58
C PHE A 138 27.70 -11.56 0.19
N VAL A 139 26.74 -12.47 0.01
CA VAL A 139 25.44 -12.43 0.67
C VAL A 139 25.35 -13.62 1.61
N ASN A 140 24.93 -13.36 2.85
CA ASN A 140 24.74 -14.37 3.87
C ASN A 140 23.40 -14.17 4.58
N VAL A 141 22.80 -15.26 5.05
CA VAL A 141 21.61 -15.24 5.89
C VAL A 141 21.95 -15.89 7.23
N ASP A 142 21.73 -15.15 8.31
CA ASP A 142 21.79 -15.66 9.67
C ASP A 142 20.48 -16.39 10.02
N GLU A 143 20.54 -17.71 10.04
CA GLU A 143 19.40 -18.56 10.38
C GLU A 143 18.86 -18.34 11.80
N SER A 144 19.71 -17.88 12.73
CA SER A 144 19.30 -17.59 14.11
C SER A 144 18.38 -16.37 14.18
N LEU A 145 18.60 -15.38 13.30
CA LEU A 145 17.80 -14.16 13.21
C LEU A 145 16.65 -14.27 12.21
N CYS A 146 16.72 -15.20 11.26
CA CYS A 146 15.70 -15.36 10.24
C CYS A 146 14.40 -15.90 10.83
N ILE A 147 13.30 -15.14 10.69
CA ILE A 147 11.96 -15.52 11.18
C ILE A 147 11.07 -16.13 10.09
N GLY A 148 11.61 -16.40 8.89
CA GLY A 148 10.85 -16.98 7.79
C GLY A 148 9.79 -16.06 7.17
N CYS A 149 10.07 -14.75 7.04
CA CYS A 149 9.12 -13.79 6.46
C CYS A 149 8.95 -13.90 4.93
N CYS A 150 9.80 -14.69 4.27
CA CYS A 150 9.81 -14.97 2.85
C CYS A 150 9.95 -13.79 1.87
N SER A 151 10.14 -12.57 2.36
CA SER A 151 10.22 -11.39 1.49
C SER A 151 11.44 -11.42 0.55
N CYS A 152 12.54 -12.05 0.96
CA CYS A 152 13.76 -12.16 0.16
C CYS A 152 13.60 -13.08 -1.06
N GLU A 153 12.87 -14.20 -0.96
CA GLU A 153 12.57 -15.09 -2.08
C GLU A 153 11.66 -14.39 -3.11
N ILE A 154 10.67 -13.62 -2.64
CA ILE A 154 9.76 -12.87 -3.52
C ILE A 154 10.51 -11.78 -4.31
N MET A 155 11.41 -11.05 -3.64
CA MET A 155 12.13 -9.94 -4.26
C MET A 155 13.30 -10.39 -5.14
N ALA A 156 14.00 -11.46 -4.76
CA ALA A 156 15.16 -11.97 -5.47
C ALA A 156 15.19 -13.52 -5.47
N PRO A 157 14.29 -14.18 -6.23
CA PRO A 157 14.16 -15.64 -6.24
C PRO A 157 15.38 -16.36 -6.84
N GLY A 158 16.17 -15.66 -7.66
CA GLY A 158 17.44 -16.18 -8.18
C GLY A 158 18.57 -16.18 -7.15
N VAL A 159 18.41 -15.49 -6.01
CA VAL A 159 19.45 -15.32 -4.98
C VAL A 159 19.10 -16.06 -3.71
N PHE A 160 17.84 -15.99 -3.29
CA PHE A 160 17.35 -16.59 -2.05
C PHE A 160 16.36 -17.70 -2.34
N SER A 161 16.43 -18.76 -1.54
CA SER A 161 15.43 -19.82 -1.48
C SER A 161 14.99 -20.01 -0.04
N ILE A 162 13.81 -20.58 0.15
CA ILE A 162 13.26 -20.87 1.47
C ILE A 162 13.10 -22.37 1.58
N ASP A 163 13.50 -22.89 2.73
CA ASP A 163 13.27 -24.29 3.05
C ASP A 163 11.77 -24.55 3.25
N LYS A 164 11.15 -25.11 2.21
CA LYS A 164 9.73 -25.48 2.19
C LYS A 164 9.46 -26.82 2.86
N GLU A 165 10.51 -27.58 3.23
CA GLU A 165 10.37 -28.87 3.90
C GLU A 165 10.08 -28.67 5.40
N SER A 166 10.66 -27.62 5.99
CA SER A 166 10.42 -27.22 7.37
C SER A 166 8.99 -26.71 7.58
N LYS A 167 8.16 -27.52 8.24
CA LYS A 167 6.76 -27.16 8.60
C LYS A 167 6.65 -26.02 9.62
N SER A 168 7.73 -25.73 10.36
CA SER A 168 7.77 -24.68 11.37
C SER A 168 8.98 -23.79 11.15
N ASN A 169 8.76 -22.48 11.03
CA ASN A 169 9.80 -21.45 10.86
C ASN A 169 10.75 -21.71 9.68
N PRO A 170 10.25 -21.75 8.43
CA PRO A 170 11.07 -22.03 7.26
C PRO A 170 12.15 -20.96 7.10
N LYS A 171 13.41 -21.39 7.03
CA LYS A 171 14.56 -20.49 6.96
C LYS A 171 14.89 -20.18 5.51
N SER A 172 15.30 -18.94 5.27
CA SER A 172 15.84 -18.54 3.97
C SER A 172 17.32 -18.85 3.89
N SER A 173 17.78 -19.32 2.75
CA SER A 173 19.19 -19.57 2.43
C SER A 173 19.56 -18.87 1.12
N VAL A 174 20.86 -18.67 0.90
CA VAL A 174 21.39 -18.07 -0.33
C VAL A 174 21.74 -19.19 -1.31
N ILE A 175 21.08 -19.21 -2.48
CA ILE A 175 21.35 -20.19 -3.54
C ILE A 175 22.40 -19.70 -4.53
N ASN A 176 22.41 -18.40 -4.84
CA ASN A 176 23.33 -17.81 -5.79
C ASN A 176 23.53 -16.31 -5.52
N GLN A 177 24.70 -15.95 -5.02
CA GLN A 177 25.05 -14.56 -4.69
C GLN A 177 25.04 -13.63 -5.92
N LYS A 178 25.09 -14.17 -7.15
CA LYS A 178 25.07 -13.42 -8.42
C LYS A 178 23.75 -13.56 -9.17
N GLY A 179 22.72 -14.10 -8.54
CA GLY A 179 21.43 -14.37 -9.19
C GLY A 179 20.58 -13.12 -9.51
N ALA A 180 20.95 -11.96 -8.99
CA ALA A 180 20.33 -10.67 -9.26
C ALA A 180 21.35 -9.53 -9.13
N GLY A 181 21.03 -8.33 -9.63
CA GLY A 181 21.91 -7.19 -9.43
C GLY A 181 21.85 -6.62 -8.01
N VAL A 182 22.86 -5.81 -7.70
CA VAL A 182 23.14 -5.26 -6.37
C VAL A 182 21.94 -4.53 -5.77
N ASN A 183 21.24 -3.72 -6.56
CA ASN A 183 20.07 -2.98 -6.08
C ASN A 183 18.95 -3.93 -5.63
N LYS A 184 18.69 -5.00 -6.37
CA LYS A 184 17.68 -6.01 -5.99
C LYS A 184 18.08 -6.77 -4.74
N ILE A 185 19.35 -7.18 -4.64
CA ILE A 185 19.88 -7.89 -3.48
C ILE A 185 19.79 -7.01 -2.23
N ILE A 186 20.24 -5.76 -2.30
CA ILE A 186 20.18 -4.82 -1.19
C ILE A 186 18.73 -4.52 -0.79
N ASN A 187 17.84 -4.32 -1.77
CA ASN A 187 16.42 -4.09 -1.47
C ASN A 187 15.77 -5.32 -0.82
N ALA A 188 16.11 -6.53 -1.25
CA ALA A 188 15.67 -7.77 -0.60
C ALA A 188 16.22 -7.91 0.83
N ALA A 189 17.45 -7.46 1.09
CA ALA A 189 18.01 -7.44 2.43
C ALA A 189 17.30 -6.41 3.33
N ARG A 190 16.97 -5.23 2.79
CA ARG A 190 16.27 -4.13 3.50
C ARG A 190 14.84 -4.47 3.92
N THR A 191 14.15 -5.37 3.19
CA THR A 191 12.81 -5.81 3.57
C THR A 191 12.82 -6.80 4.74
N CYS A 192 14.00 -7.32 5.14
CA CYS A 192 14.12 -8.22 6.27
C CYS A 192 13.88 -7.49 7.61
N PRO A 193 12.82 -7.83 8.37
CA PRO A 193 12.48 -7.12 9.60
C PRO A 193 13.50 -7.31 10.72
N THR A 194 14.14 -8.48 10.79
CA THR A 194 15.15 -8.81 11.81
C THR A 194 16.58 -8.52 11.36
N LYS A 195 16.76 -7.98 10.14
CA LYS A 195 18.08 -7.76 9.53
C LYS A 195 18.96 -9.02 9.49
N ALA A 196 18.34 -10.19 9.29
CA ALA A 196 19.04 -11.47 9.21
C ALA A 196 19.93 -11.63 7.97
N ILE A 197 19.76 -10.77 6.97
CA ILE A 197 20.52 -10.82 5.71
C ILE A 197 21.67 -9.83 5.81
N SER A 198 22.90 -10.29 5.54
CA SER A 198 24.07 -9.42 5.41
C SER A 198 24.58 -9.42 3.97
N VAL A 199 24.97 -8.24 3.48
CA VAL A 199 25.51 -8.02 2.14
C VAL A 199 26.83 -7.26 2.28
N ASP A 200 27.92 -7.92 1.91
CA ASP A 200 29.28 -7.39 1.95
C ASP A 200 29.83 -7.27 0.52
N ASP A 201 30.58 -6.21 0.21
CA ASP A 201 31.32 -6.12 -1.05
C ASP A 201 32.72 -6.70 -0.85
N LEU A 202 33.03 -7.79 -1.55
CA LEU A 202 34.33 -8.46 -1.48
C LEU A 202 35.46 -7.62 -2.08
N THR A 203 35.12 -6.65 -2.95
CA THR A 203 36.10 -5.79 -3.62
C THR A 203 36.63 -4.71 -2.68
N SER A 204 35.72 -4.01 -2.02
CA SER A 204 36.03 -2.94 -1.05
C SER A 204 36.23 -3.46 0.37
N ARG A 205 35.79 -4.69 0.66
CA ARG A 205 35.66 -5.28 2.01
C ARG A 205 34.76 -4.47 2.94
N GLU A 206 33.82 -3.71 2.36
CA GLU A 206 32.84 -2.92 3.10
C GLU A 206 31.51 -3.67 3.25
N ARG A 207 30.84 -3.49 4.39
CA ARG A 207 29.49 -4.00 4.62
C ARG A 207 28.47 -3.03 4.03
N LEU A 208 27.73 -3.47 3.02
CA LEU A 208 26.67 -2.68 2.41
C LEU A 208 25.36 -2.74 3.22
N PHE A 209 25.11 -3.86 3.91
CA PHE A 209 23.97 -4.04 4.80
C PHE A 209 24.21 -5.19 5.79
N PRO A 210 23.71 -5.13 7.04
CA PRO A 210 23.15 -3.95 7.71
C PRO A 210 24.21 -2.87 7.98
N TYR A 211 23.80 -1.60 7.97
CA TYR A 211 24.63 -0.44 8.35
C TYR A 211 24.72 -0.27 9.87
#